data_AF-A0A4R8TQ25-F1
#
_entry.id   AF-A0A4R8TQ25-F1
#
_cell.length_a   1.000
_cell.length_b   1.000
_cell.length_c   1.000
_cell.angle_alpha   90.00
_cell.angle_beta   90.00
_cell.angle_gamma   90.00
#
_symmetry.space_group_name_H-M   'P 1'
#
loop_
_entity.id
_entity.type
_entity.pdbx_description
1 polymer ?
#
loop_
_entity_poly.entity_id
_entity_poly.type
_entity_poly.pdbx_seq_one_letter_code
_entity_poly.pdbx_strand_id
1 'polypeptide(L)'
;MSKQKSSTASYAQRWEDLRPTIIDAYLGLNNFDKPKTLSQLELFMKKTHSFYAAIHQYQTKFREWGISKRTTRKQKNDMTMVLGKRNREGASTSDVSILMGEDNEVTTRVDKRQMTRYLKGCMRREINTFLAPGV
;
A
#
# COMPACT_ATOMS: atom_id res chain seq x y z
N MET A 1 44.28 -16.98 -5.54
CA MET A 1 43.85 -15.95 -6.52
C MET A 1 42.34 -15.96 -6.59
N SER A 2 41.69 -14.95 -5.99
CA SER A 2 40.22 -14.87 -5.92
C SER A 2 39.62 -14.57 -7.29
N LYS A 3 38.75 -15.46 -7.78
CA LYS A 3 37.90 -15.21 -8.94
C LYS A 3 36.85 -14.17 -8.55
N GLN A 4 36.95 -12.96 -9.09
CA GLN A 4 35.87 -11.99 -9.06
C GLN A 4 34.67 -12.57 -9.82
N LYS A 5 33.65 -13.05 -9.09
CA LYS A 5 32.33 -13.36 -9.67
C LYS A 5 31.66 -12.03 -9.99
N SER A 6 31.66 -11.63 -11.26
CA SER A 6 30.80 -10.57 -11.77
C SER A 6 29.34 -11.04 -11.68
N SER A 7 28.68 -10.74 -10.57
CA SER A 7 27.26 -11.06 -10.38
C SER A 7 26.39 -10.05 -11.14
N THR A 8 26.25 -10.23 -12.45
CA THR A 8 25.05 -9.71 -13.13
C THR A 8 23.89 -10.61 -12.68
N ALA A 9 23.33 -10.34 -11.49
CA ALA A 9 22.04 -10.90 -11.12
C ALA A 9 21.08 -10.68 -12.30
N SER A 10 20.33 -11.72 -12.67
CA SER A 10 19.38 -11.58 -13.77
C SER A 10 18.46 -10.39 -13.48
N TYR A 11 18.03 -9.68 -14.51
CA TYR A 11 17.18 -8.50 -14.31
C TYR A 11 15.94 -8.80 -13.45
N ALA A 12 15.42 -10.03 -13.55
CA ALA A 12 14.35 -10.55 -12.70
C ALA A 12 14.77 -10.66 -11.23
N GLN A 13 15.95 -11.20 -10.94
CA GLN A 13 16.47 -11.30 -9.57
C GLN A 13 16.63 -9.92 -8.92
N ARG A 14 17.09 -8.91 -9.68
CA ARG A 14 17.22 -7.54 -9.18
C ARG A 14 15.90 -6.93 -8.73
N TRP A 15 14.77 -7.32 -9.33
CA TRP A 15 13.45 -6.86 -8.89
C TRP A 15 13.12 -7.38 -7.50
N GLU A 16 13.39 -8.65 -7.23
CA GLU A 16 13.13 -9.26 -5.92
C GLU A 16 14.12 -8.75 -4.87
N ASP A 17 15.40 -8.61 -5.22
CA ASP A 17 16.42 -8.08 -4.30
C ASP A 17 16.10 -6.63 -3.87
N LEU A 18 15.56 -5.82 -4.79
CA LEU A 18 15.18 -4.42 -4.53
C LEU A 18 13.73 -4.24 -4.10
N ARG A 19 12.93 -5.32 -4.07
CA ARG A 19 11.49 -5.26 -3.76
C ARG A 19 11.20 -4.52 -2.45
N PRO A 20 11.87 -4.80 -1.31
CA PRO A 20 11.60 -4.08 -0.06
C PRO A 20 11.81 -2.58 -0.20
N THR A 21 12.94 -2.17 -0.78
CA THR A 21 13.28 -0.75 -0.98
C THR A 21 12.29 -0.04 -1.91
N ILE A 22 11.87 -0.71 -3.00
CA ILE A 22 10.90 -0.17 -3.96
C ILE A 22 9.54 0.05 -3.29
N ILE A 23 9.08 -0.93 -2.51
CA ILE A 23 7.80 -0.87 -1.79
C ILE A 23 7.84 0.24 -0.73
N ASP A 24 8.88 0.28 0.08
CA ASP A 24 9.04 1.29 1.13
C ASP A 24 9.05 2.72 0.56
N ALA A 25 9.81 2.93 -0.53
CA ALA A 25 9.87 4.21 -1.21
C ALA A 25 8.51 4.59 -1.82
N TYR A 26 7.79 3.63 -2.39
CA TYR A 26 6.49 3.86 -3.00
C TYR A 26 5.41 4.20 -1.98
N LEU A 27 5.39 3.49 -0.85
CA LEU A 27 4.38 3.63 0.21
C LEU A 27 4.75 4.68 1.27
N GLY A 28 6.00 5.14 1.31
CA GLY A 28 6.47 6.08 2.34
C GLY A 28 6.58 5.41 3.70
N LEU A 29 7.24 4.25 3.74
CA LEU A 29 7.47 3.45 4.94
C LEU A 29 8.93 3.54 5.38
N ASN A 30 9.22 3.10 6.59
CA ASN A 30 10.56 2.98 7.16
C ASN A 30 11.37 4.28 7.01
N ASN A 31 12.32 4.30 6.07
CA ASN A 31 13.25 5.41 5.85
C ASN A 31 12.70 6.53 4.96
N PHE A 32 11.40 6.51 4.66
CA PHE A 32 10.76 7.49 3.78
C PHE A 32 9.63 8.25 4.50
N ASP A 33 9.80 9.55 4.67
CA ASP A 33 8.78 10.42 5.29
C ASP A 33 7.51 10.54 4.45
N LYS A 34 7.64 10.39 3.13
CA LYS A 34 6.54 10.58 2.18
C LYS A 34 6.58 9.53 1.05
N PRO A 35 5.41 9.02 0.63
CA PRO A 35 5.31 8.11 -0.50
C PRO A 35 5.75 8.78 -1.80
N LYS A 36 6.68 8.17 -2.52
CA LYS A 36 7.12 8.66 -3.84
C LYS A 36 6.07 8.40 -4.91
N THR A 37 5.91 9.32 -5.86
CA THR A 37 5.19 9.03 -7.12
C THR A 37 6.00 8.07 -7.98
N LEU A 38 5.40 7.48 -9.02
CA LEU A 38 6.11 6.54 -9.89
C LEU A 38 7.31 7.20 -10.59
N SER A 39 7.17 8.45 -11.06
CA SER A 39 8.28 9.20 -11.67
C SER A 39 9.39 9.52 -10.65
N GLN A 40 9.03 9.85 -9.41
CA GLN A 40 10.01 10.07 -8.35
C GLN A 40 10.71 8.76 -7.95
N LEU A 41 9.98 7.64 -7.96
CA LEU A 41 10.51 6.32 -7.67
C LEU A 41 11.50 5.89 -8.75
N GLU A 42 11.16 6.07 -10.03
CA GLU A 42 12.06 5.80 -11.16
C GLU A 42 13.36 6.60 -11.03
N LEU A 43 13.28 7.91 -10.80
CA LEU A 43 14.45 8.76 -10.62
C LEU A 43 15.28 8.35 -9.40
N PHE A 44 14.60 8.01 -8.30
CA PHE A 44 15.25 7.54 -7.08
C PHE A 44 16.02 6.25 -7.34
N MET A 45 15.38 5.22 -7.89
CA MET A 45 15.98 3.91 -8.16
C MET A 45 17.12 4.00 -9.18
N LYS A 46 16.97 4.85 -10.20
CA LYS A 46 18.04 5.14 -11.16
C LYS A 46 19.25 5.78 -10.48
N LYS A 47 19.05 6.78 -9.62
CA LYS A 47 20.14 7.55 -8.99
C LYS A 47 20.84 6.79 -7.86
N THR A 48 20.10 6.05 -7.03
CA THR A 48 20.64 5.41 -5.82
C THR A 48 21.03 3.96 -6.03
N HIS A 49 20.34 3.24 -6.91
CA HIS A 49 20.54 1.79 -7.09
C HIS A 49 20.99 1.41 -8.50
N SER A 50 21.26 2.38 -9.39
CA SER A 50 21.56 2.17 -10.81
C SER A 50 20.56 1.18 -11.44
N PHE A 51 19.29 1.31 -11.05
CA PHE A 51 18.21 0.42 -11.47
C PHE A 51 17.33 1.16 -12.48
N TYR A 52 17.46 0.74 -13.73
CA TYR A 52 16.78 1.34 -14.87
C TYR A 52 15.54 0.51 -15.17
N ALA A 53 14.39 1.05 -14.80
CA ALA A 53 13.09 0.47 -15.08
C ALA A 53 12.13 1.59 -15.45
N ALA A 54 11.27 1.32 -16.42
CA ALA A 54 10.25 2.27 -16.86
C ALA A 54 9.05 2.26 -15.90
N ILE A 55 8.30 3.36 -15.88
CA ILE A 55 7.10 3.53 -15.02
C ILE A 55 6.11 2.34 -15.13
N HIS A 56 5.85 1.86 -16.34
CA HIS A 56 4.89 0.75 -16.56
C HIS A 56 5.38 -0.58 -15.96
N GLN A 57 6.70 -0.79 -15.84
CA GLN A 57 7.26 -1.99 -15.22
C GLN A 57 7.01 -1.98 -13.71
N TYR A 58 7.21 -0.84 -13.05
CA TYR A 58 6.84 -0.68 -11.63
C TYR A 58 5.34 -0.93 -11.40
N GLN A 59 4.47 -0.41 -12.28
CA GLN A 59 3.03 -0.64 -12.16
C GLN A 59 2.68 -2.12 -12.25
N THR A 60 3.33 -2.85 -13.16
CA THR A 60 3.14 -4.30 -13.33
C THR A 60 3.60 -5.04 -12.08
N LYS A 61 4.80 -4.72 -11.58
CA LYS A 61 5.36 -5.32 -10.36
C LYS A 61 4.53 -5.06 -9.12
N PHE A 62 4.01 -3.85 -8.94
CA PHE A 62 3.10 -3.57 -7.82
C PHE A 62 1.80 -4.37 -7.90
N ARG A 63 1.29 -4.66 -9.11
CA ARG A 63 0.12 -5.53 -9.26
C ARG A 63 0.46 -6.99 -8.92
N GLU A 64 1.58 -7.49 -9.42
CA GLU A 64 2.08 -8.84 -9.12
C GLU A 64 2.28 -9.02 -7.61
N TRP A 65 2.91 -8.06 -6.95
CA TRP A 65 3.14 -8.09 -5.51
C TRP A 65 1.89 -7.72 -4.67
N GLY A 66 0.75 -7.40 -5.28
CA GLY A 66 -0.46 -7.02 -4.53
C GLY A 66 -0.32 -5.71 -3.72
N ILE A 67 0.52 -4.78 -4.17
CA ILE A 67 0.82 -3.51 -3.49
C ILE A 67 -0.01 -2.37 -4.07
N SER A 68 -0.66 -1.59 -3.20
CA SER A 68 -1.46 -0.42 -3.61
C SER A 68 -1.46 0.68 -2.56
N LYS A 69 -1.40 1.94 -2.99
CA LYS A 69 -1.60 3.10 -2.11
C LYS A 69 -3.04 3.22 -1.57
N ARG A 70 -3.99 2.56 -2.21
CA ARG A 70 -5.41 2.67 -1.85
C ARG A 70 -5.81 1.52 -0.97
N THR A 71 -6.42 1.84 0.17
CA THR A 71 -7.13 0.85 0.97
C THR A 71 -8.37 0.38 0.21
N THR A 72 -8.44 -0.91 -0.05
CA THR A 72 -9.57 -1.53 -0.77
C THR A 72 -10.85 -1.47 0.06
N ARG A 73 -12.02 -1.62 -0.59
CA ARG A 73 -13.31 -1.65 0.11
C ARG A 73 -13.38 -2.82 1.11
N LYS A 74 -12.85 -3.98 0.74
CA LYS A 74 -12.77 -5.16 1.60
C LYS A 74 -11.98 -4.84 2.88
N GLN A 75 -10.75 -4.32 2.72
CA GLN A 75 -9.95 -3.87 3.86
C GLN A 75 -10.69 -2.85 4.72
N LYS A 76 -11.40 -1.88 4.12
CA LYS A 76 -12.20 -0.92 4.90
C LYS A 76 -13.33 -1.56 5.69
N ASN A 77 -14.03 -2.54 5.11
CA ASN A 77 -15.09 -3.28 5.81
C ASN A 77 -14.52 -4.11 6.96
N ASP A 78 -13.43 -4.82 6.72
CA ASP A 78 -12.75 -5.62 7.74
C ASP A 78 -12.32 -4.74 8.91
N MET A 79 -11.81 -3.53 8.63
CA MET A 79 -11.47 -2.54 9.64
C MET A 79 -12.69 -2.07 10.44
N THR A 80 -13.80 -1.74 9.78
CA THR A 80 -15.03 -1.33 10.46
C THR A 80 -15.55 -2.46 11.36
N MET A 81 -15.48 -3.72 10.90
CA MET A 81 -15.88 -4.88 11.70
C MET A 81 -14.97 -5.06 12.93
N VAL A 82 -13.64 -4.97 12.75
CA VAL A 82 -12.67 -5.11 13.85
C VAL A 82 -12.80 -3.96 14.85
N LEU A 83 -12.91 -2.72 14.38
CA LEU A 83 -13.07 -1.54 15.24
C LEU A 83 -14.44 -1.53 15.95
N GLY A 84 -15.51 -1.90 15.25
CA GLY A 84 -16.85 -2.02 15.83
C GLY A 84 -16.90 -3.03 16.97
N LYS A 85 -16.20 -4.17 16.83
CA LYS A 85 -16.05 -5.17 17.91
C LYS A 85 -15.18 -4.68 19.09
N ARG A 86 -14.28 -3.73 18.85
CA ARG A 86 -13.33 -3.17 19.84
C ARG A 86 -13.75 -1.81 20.38
N ASN A 87 -15.00 -1.41 20.20
CA ASN A 87 -15.48 -0.08 20.60
C ASN A 87 -15.40 0.07 22.13
N ARG A 88 -14.24 0.50 22.62
CA ARG A 88 -13.91 0.85 24.00
C ARG A 88 -13.54 2.33 24.00
N GLU A 89 -13.79 3.00 25.11
CA GLU A 89 -13.34 4.38 25.30
C GLU A 89 -11.83 4.47 25.04
N GLY A 90 -11.41 5.28 24.06
CA GLY A 90 -10.01 5.44 23.64
C GLY A 90 -9.57 4.68 22.39
N ALA A 91 -10.43 3.85 21.76
CA ALA A 91 -10.07 3.15 20.52
C ALA A 91 -9.87 4.12 19.34
N SER A 92 -8.64 4.22 18.83
CA SER A 92 -8.29 5.10 17.71
C SER A 92 -8.12 4.34 16.39
N THR A 93 -8.55 4.96 15.30
CA THR A 93 -8.31 4.47 13.93
C THR A 93 -6.83 4.47 13.52
N SER A 94 -5.96 5.14 14.29
CA SER A 94 -4.51 5.13 14.07
C SER A 94 -3.84 3.80 14.34
N ASP A 95 -4.48 2.95 15.15
CA ASP A 95 -3.87 1.72 15.67
C ASP A 95 -4.18 0.51 14.78
N VAL A 96 -4.89 0.76 13.68
CA VAL A 96 -5.25 -0.25 12.69
C VAL A 96 -4.21 -0.23 11.58
N SER A 97 -3.62 -1.39 11.37
CA SER A 97 -2.73 -1.66 10.24
C SER A 97 -3.47 -2.34 9.09
N ILE A 98 -2.98 -2.10 7.88
CA ILE A 98 -3.39 -2.76 6.65
C ILE A 98 -2.29 -3.73 6.27
N LEU A 99 -2.69 -4.96 5.98
CA LEU A 99 -1.80 -5.94 5.38
C LEU A 99 -1.96 -5.91 3.85
N MET A 100 -0.84 -5.90 3.16
CA MET A 100 -0.69 -5.96 1.71
C MET A 100 0.42 -6.95 1.35
N GLY A 101 0.50 -7.32 0.08
CA GLY A 101 1.39 -8.41 -0.34
C GLY A 101 0.64 -9.72 -0.52
N GLU A 102 1.24 -10.63 -1.29
CA GLU A 102 0.74 -11.99 -1.52
C GLU A 102 0.52 -12.74 -0.18
N ASP A 103 1.47 -12.60 0.75
CA ASP A 103 1.44 -13.25 2.07
C ASP A 103 1.24 -12.26 3.23
N ASN A 104 0.60 -11.12 2.99
CA ASN A 104 0.41 -10.07 4.01
C ASN A 104 1.74 -9.54 4.62
N GLU A 105 2.84 -9.64 3.87
CA GLU A 105 4.18 -9.28 4.32
C GLU A 105 4.36 -7.77 4.58
N VAL A 106 3.57 -6.92 3.90
CA VAL A 106 3.69 -5.46 3.97
C VAL A 106 2.61 -4.92 4.89
N THR A 107 3.04 -4.27 5.97
CA THR A 107 2.13 -3.64 6.92
C THR A 107 2.17 -2.12 6.75
N THR A 108 1.03 -1.49 6.48
CA THR A 108 0.91 -0.03 6.35
C THR A 108 -0.11 0.54 7.32
N ARG A 109 -0.03 1.83 7.62
CA ARG A 109 -1.09 2.52 8.36
C ARG A 109 -2.31 2.78 7.48
N VAL A 110 -3.47 2.89 8.10
CA VAL A 110 -4.71 3.28 7.42
C VAL A 110 -4.67 4.76 7.03
N ASP A 111 -5.02 5.05 5.77
CA ASP A 111 -5.28 6.41 5.33
C ASP A 111 -6.60 6.90 5.97
N LYS A 112 -6.47 7.71 7.03
CA LYS A 112 -7.59 8.29 7.79
C LYS A 112 -8.56 9.03 6.87
N ARG A 113 -8.07 9.77 5.86
CA ARG A 113 -8.92 10.55 4.95
C ARG A 113 -9.74 9.62 4.05
N GLN A 114 -9.13 8.53 3.55
CA GLN A 114 -9.84 7.52 2.79
C GLN A 114 -10.90 6.79 3.64
N MET A 115 -10.58 6.50 4.89
CA MET A 115 -11.53 5.86 5.82
C MET A 115 -12.70 6.78 6.16
N THR A 116 -12.44 8.03 6.57
CA THR A 116 -13.49 9.01 6.86
C THR A 116 -14.40 9.24 5.66
N ARG A 117 -13.84 9.34 4.44
CA ARG A 117 -14.64 9.45 3.22
C ARG A 117 -15.53 8.23 3.02
N TYR A 118 -15.01 7.04 3.28
CA TYR A 118 -15.76 5.79 3.17
C TYR A 118 -16.92 5.73 4.16
N LEU A 119 -16.66 5.98 5.44
CA LEU A 119 -17.67 5.97 6.50
C LEU A 119 -18.78 6.99 6.23
N LYS A 120 -18.44 8.22 5.85
CA LYS A 120 -19.44 9.24 5.45
C LYS A 120 -20.28 8.77 4.25
N GLY A 121 -19.66 8.05 3.31
CA GLY A 121 -20.36 7.46 2.17
C GLY A 121 -21.35 6.37 2.57
N CYS A 122 -20.99 5.51 3.53
CA CYS A 122 -21.89 4.49 4.07
C CYS A 122 -23.09 5.14 4.79
N MET A 123 -22.84 6.10 5.68
CA MET A 123 -23.91 6.81 6.41
C MET A 123 -24.91 7.49 5.47
N ARG A 124 -24.42 8.14 4.39
CA ARG A 124 -25.33 8.76 3.40
C ARG A 124 -26.22 7.73 2.70
N ARG A 125 -25.70 6.53 2.43
CA ARG A 125 -26.49 5.46 1.80
C ARG A 125 -27.54 4.92 2.76
N GLU A 126 -27.19 4.74 4.03
CA GLU A 126 -28.13 4.31 5.08
C GLU A 126 -29.26 5.32 5.27
N ILE A 127 -28.94 6.62 5.33
CA ILE A 127 -29.95 7.69 5.40
C ILE A 127 -30.84 7.67 4.16
N ASN A 128 -30.27 7.53 2.97
CA ASN A 128 -31.05 7.49 1.73
C ASN A 128 -31.92 6.23 1.62
N THR A 129 -31.50 5.07 2.14
CA THR A 129 -32.34 3.87 2.21
C THR A 129 -33.50 4.03 3.20
N PHE A 130 -33.34 4.86 4.24
CA PHE A 130 -34.40 5.16 5.20
C PHE A 130 -35.40 6.19 4.65
N LEU A 131 -34.95 7.07 3.74
CA LEU A 131 -35.75 8.14 3.14
C LEU A 131 -36.32 7.79 1.75
N ALA A 132 -35.92 6.67 1.15
CA ALA A 132 -36.58 6.17 -0.05
C ALA A 132 -37.96 5.63 0.37
N PRO A 133 -39.07 6.23 -0.11
CA PRO A 133 -40.38 5.65 0.13
C PRO A 133 -40.38 4.26 -0.46
N GLY A 134 -40.79 3.28 0.36
CA GLY A 134 -41.11 1.95 -0.14
C GLY A 134 -42.11 2.08 -1.30
N VAL A 135 -41.93 1.19 -2.27
CA VAL A 135 -42.79 0.93 -3.44
C VAL A 135 -44.24 1.37 -3.25
#